data_AF-A0A941A1X2-F1
#
_entry.id   AF-A0A941A1X2-F1
#
_cell.length_a   1.000
_cell.length_b   1.000
_cell.length_c   1.000
_cell.angle_alpha   90.00
_cell.angle_beta   90.00
_cell.angle_gamma   90.00
#
_symmetry.space_group_name_H-M   'P 1'
#
loop_
_entity.id
_entity.type
_entity.pdbx_description
1 polymer ?
#
loop_
_entity_poly.entity_id
_entity_poly.type
_entity_poly.pdbx_seq_one_letter_code
_entity_poly.pdbx_strand_id
1 'polypeptide(L)' 'MSQADLAKASGVSREYIARLELGQQDPTLGTMRKLAKALKVKVGALVE' A
#
# COMPACT_ATOMS: atom_id res chain seq x y z
N MET A 1 8.17 -4.07 -7.75
CA MET A 1 6.89 -4.21 -8.49
C MET A 1 6.41 -2.82 -8.88
N SER A 2 5.60 -2.68 -9.93
CA SER A 2 5.02 -1.37 -10.28
C SER A 2 3.82 -1.03 -9.39
N GLN A 3 3.38 0.23 -9.38
CA GLN A 3 2.13 0.63 -8.70
C GLN A 3 0.91 -0.15 -9.24
N ALA A 4 0.89 -0.46 -10.54
CA ALA A 4 -0.19 -1.24 -11.16
C ALA A 4 -0.19 -2.69 -10.65
N ASP A 5 0.99 -3.30 -10.49
CA ASP A 5 1.12 -4.64 -9.92
C ASP A 5 0.67 -4.65 -8.45
N LEU A 6 1.09 -3.66 -7.67
CA LEU A 6 0.72 -3.54 -6.26
C LEU A 6 -0.78 -3.31 -6.10
N ALA A 7 -1.38 -2.47 -6.96
CA ALA A 7 -2.82 -2.24 -6.97
C ALA A 7 -3.59 -3.55 -7.20
N LYS A 8 -3.17 -4.32 -8.21
CA LYS A 8 -3.76 -5.63 -8.53
C LYS A 8 -3.59 -6.62 -7.39
N ALA A 9 -2.42 -6.68 -6.76
CA ALA A 9 -2.12 -7.63 -5.69
C ALA A 9 -2.79 -7.28 -4.36
N SER A 10 -2.93 -6.00 -4.03
CA SER A 10 -3.48 -5.52 -2.75
C SER A 10 -4.99 -5.22 -2.80
N GLY A 11 -5.56 -5.02 -3.98
CA GLY A 11 -6.93 -4.52 -4.16
C GLY A 11 -7.10 -3.06 -3.75
N VAL A 12 -5.99 -2.31 -3.61
CA VAL A 12 -5.99 -0.86 -3.40
C VAL A 12 -5.88 -0.19 -4.77
N SER A 13 -6.57 0.93 -4.99
CA SER A 13 -6.51 1.59 -6.30
C SER A 13 -5.10 2.12 -6.58
N ARG A 14 -4.69 2.09 -7.85
CA ARG A 14 -3.40 2.62 -8.28
C ARG A 14 -3.25 4.11 -7.92
N GLU A 15 -4.32 4.89 -8.09
CA GLU A 15 -4.34 6.31 -7.72
C GLU A 15 -4.10 6.52 -6.22
N TYR A 16 -4.74 5.71 -5.37
CA TYR A 16 -4.52 5.79 -3.93
C TYR A 16 -3.07 5.46 -3.56
N ILE A 17 -2.49 4.41 -4.16
CA ILE A 17 -1.07 4.06 -3.96
C ILE A 17 -0.16 5.23 -4.36
N ALA A 18 -0.41 5.88 -5.50
CA ALA A 18 0.36 7.04 -5.92
C ALA A 18 0.27 8.19 -4.90
N ARG A 19 -0.91 8.46 -4.33
CA ARG A 19 -1.09 9.48 -3.29
C ARG A 19 -0.37 9.12 -1.98
N LEU A 20 -0.34 7.84 -1.60
CA LEU A 20 0.46 7.37 -0.45
C LEU A 20 1.95 7.61 -0.67
N GLU A 21 2.48 7.24 -1.84
CA GLU A 21 3.91 7.39 -2.16
C GLU A 21 4.35 8.86 -2.24
N LEU A 22 3.42 9.76 -2.58
CA LEU A 22 3.65 11.22 -2.56
C LEU A 22 3.45 11.85 -1.16
N GLY A 23 3.11 11.06 -0.13
CA GLY A 23 2.83 11.56 1.22
C GLY A 23 1.58 12.44 1.31
N GLN A 24 0.68 12.37 0.32
CA GLN A 24 -0.52 13.20 0.25
C GLN A 24 -1.69 12.65 1.09
N GLN A 25 -1.57 11.41 1.56
CA GLN A 25 -2.60 10.75 2.34
C GLN A 25 -2.00 9.65 3.20
N ASP A 26 -2.46 9.54 4.44
CA ASP A 26 -2.12 8.41 5.30
C ASP A 26 -3.02 7.20 5.05
N PRO A 27 -2.46 5.98 5.04
CA PRO A 27 -3.25 4.77 4.89
C PRO A 27 -3.98 4.43 6.20
N THR A 28 -5.19 3.89 6.08
CA THR A 28 -5.85 3.24 7.22
C THR A 28 -5.08 1.96 7.62
N LEU A 29 -5.26 1.48 8.85
CA LEU A 29 -4.70 0.19 9.27
C LEU A 29 -5.15 -0.98 8.37
N GLY A 30 -6.38 -0.94 7.86
CA GLY A 30 -6.89 -1.93 6.90
C GLY A 30 -6.13 -1.89 5.58
N THR A 31 -5.85 -0.68 5.07
CA THR A 31 -5.05 -0.48 3.85
C THR A 31 -3.61 -0.92 4.05
N MET A 32 -2.98 -0.58 5.19
CA MET A 32 -1.64 -1.04 5.52
C MET A 32 -1.55 -2.57 5.54
N ARG A 33 -2.53 -3.28 6.10
CA ARG A 33 -2.55 -4.76 6.07
C ARG A 33 -2.65 -5.32 4.65
N LYS A 34 -3.46 -4.73 3.78
CA LYS A 34 -3.59 -5.14 2.37
C LYS A 34 -2.27 -4.95 1.61
N LEU A 35 -1.64 -3.79 1.77
CA LEU A 35 -0.35 -3.48 1.14
C LEU A 35 0.76 -4.38 1.68
N ALA A 36 0.86 -4.56 3.00
CA ALA A 36 1.86 -5.43 3.62
C ALA A 36 1.73 -6.88 3.13
N LYS A 37 0.49 -7.40 3.03
CA LYS A 37 0.21 -8.74 2.49
C LYS A 37 0.67 -8.87 1.04
N ALA A 38 0.39 -7.88 0.19
CA ALA A 38 0.79 -7.88 -1.21
C ALA A 38 2.32 -7.78 -1.38
N LEU A 39 2.97 -6.99 -0.52
CA LEU A 39 4.43 -6.81 -0.47
C LEU A 39 5.17 -7.98 0.21
N LYS A 40 4.44 -8.91 0.84
CA LYS A 40 4.99 -10.03 1.64
C LYS A 40 5.87 -9.58 2.80
N VAL A 41 5.50 -8.48 3.45
CA VAL A 41 6.17 -7.94 4.64
C VAL A 41 5.23 -7.93 5.84
N LYS A 42 5.78 -7.75 7.04
CA LYS A 42 4.96 -7.48 8.24
C LYS A 42 4.41 -6.05 8.17
N VAL A 43 3.20 -5.84 8.69
CA VAL A 43 2.57 -4.50 8.67
C VAL A 43 3.41 -3.44 9.38
N GLY A 44 4.17 -3.83 10.42
CA GLY A 44 5.08 -2.93 11.14
C GLY A 44 6.27 -2.45 10.32
N ALA A 45 6.58 -3.07 9.17
CA ALA A 45 7.60 -2.57 8.24
C ALA A 45 7.10 -1.39 7.38
N LEU A 46 5.81 -1.03 7.48
CA LEU A 46 5.21 0.14 6.80
C LEU A 46 5.10 1.35 7.74
N VAL A 47 5.66 1.26 8.94
CA VAL A 47 5.65 2.31 9.96
C VAL A 47 7.10 2.66 10.25
N GLU A 48 7.43 3.94 10.27
CA GLU A 48 8.71 4.46 10.77
C GLU A 48 8.67 4.67 12.29
#